data_AF-A0A3C0GMG1-F1
#
_entry.id   AF-A0A3C0GMG1-F1
#
_cell.length_a   1.000
_cell.length_b   1.000
_cell.length_c   1.000
_cell.angle_alpha   90.00
_cell.angle_beta   90.00
_cell.angle_gamma   90.00
#
_symmetry.space_group_name_H-M   'P 1'
#
loop_
_entity.id
_entity.type
_entity.pdbx_description
1 polymer ?
#
loop_
_entity_poly.entity_id
_entity_poly.type
_entity_poly.pdbx_seq_one_letter_code
_entity_poly.pdbx_strand_id
1 'polypeptide(L)' 'AVMEGRTVSDVIASNHPGIAVGARVVATGNWQTHAVVEGDSITRTLADTGLPASTALGVHGMPGFTAYAGLQEIG' A
#
# COMPACT_ATOMS: atom_id res chain seq x y z
N ALA A 1 13.97 3.99 -16.84
CA ALA A 1 13.32 4.22 -15.54
C ALA A 1 12.26 3.14 -15.33
N VAL A 2 11.98 2.75 -14.08
CA VAL A 2 10.89 1.82 -13.76
C VAL A 2 9.56 2.55 -13.88
N MET A 3 8.52 1.89 -14.39
CA MET A 3 7.18 2.48 -14.47
C MET A 3 6.61 2.73 -13.07
N GLU A 4 6.06 3.93 -12.85
CA GLU A 4 5.50 4.32 -11.56
C GLU A 4 4.27 3.47 -11.21
N GLY A 5 4.13 3.13 -9.93
CA GLY A 5 2.96 2.40 -9.45
C GLY A 5 2.99 2.17 -7.94
N ARG A 6 1.80 2.20 -7.33
CA ARG A 6 1.61 1.73 -5.95
C ARG A 6 1.36 0.23 -5.94
N THR A 7 1.92 -0.44 -4.94
CA THR A 7 1.88 -1.89 -4.81
C THR A 7 1.40 -2.30 -3.43
N VAL A 8 0.83 -3.51 -3.35
CA VAL A 8 0.78 -4.25 -2.10
C VAL A 8 1.97 -5.18 -2.10
N SER A 9 2.80 -5.09 -1.06
CA SER A 9 4.07 -5.79 -1.00
C SER A 9 4.23 -6.51 0.34
N ASP A 10 4.95 -7.63 0.34
CA ASP A 10 5.42 -8.29 1.56
C ASP A 10 6.81 -7.76 1.92
N VAL A 11 7.01 -7.44 3.19
CA VAL A 11 8.31 -6.98 3.71
C VAL A 11 9.21 -8.20 3.93
N ILE A 12 10.22 -8.37 3.07
CA ILE A 12 11.18 -9.49 3.18
C ILE A 12 12.42 -9.15 4.01
N ALA A 13 12.73 -7.86 4.16
CA ALA A 13 13.82 -7.33 4.99
C ALA A 13 13.44 -5.92 5.47
N SER A 14 13.81 -5.56 6.70
CA SER A 14 13.54 -4.24 7.27
C SER A 14 14.62 -3.80 8.23
N ASN A 15 15.08 -2.55 8.07
CA ASN A 15 15.90 -1.84 9.05
C ASN A 15 15.08 -0.79 9.83
N HIS A 16 13.76 -0.71 9.58
CA HIS A 16 12.90 0.29 10.18
C HIS A 16 12.21 -0.29 11.42
N PRO A 17 12.33 0.34 12.61
CA PRO A 17 11.85 -0.24 13.87
C PRO A 17 10.33 -0.39 13.92
N GLY A 18 9.58 0.41 13.14
CA GLY A 18 8.12 0.35 13.09
C GLY A 18 7.55 -0.64 12.08
N ILE A 19 8.38 -1.34 11.29
CA ILE A 19 7.91 -2.22 10.21
C ILE A 19 8.62 -3.56 10.30
N ALA A 20 7.87 -4.59 10.66
CA ALA A 20 8.38 -5.94 10.80
C ALA A 20 8.52 -6.67 9.45
N VAL A 21 9.51 -7.57 9.37
CA VAL A 21 9.57 -8.57 8.30
C VAL A 21 8.33 -9.47 8.37
N GLY A 22 7.79 -9.82 7.21
CA GLY A 22 6.53 -10.55 7.05
C GLY A 22 5.28 -9.66 7.06
N ALA A 23 5.40 -8.36 7.35
CA ALA A 23 4.29 -7.43 7.25
C ALA A 23 3.88 -7.23 5.77
N ARG A 24 2.57 -7.12 5.54
CA ARG A 24 2.00 -6.71 4.26
C ARG A 24 1.82 -5.20 4.29
N VAL A 25 2.31 -4.48 3.28
CA VAL A 25 2.27 -3.00 3.24
C VAL A 25 1.77 -2.48 1.91
N VAL A 26 1.26 -1.24 1.91
CA VAL A 26 1.06 -0.44 0.70
C VAL A 26 2.17 0.57 0.57
N ALA A 27 2.92 0.50 -0.52
CA ALA A 27 4.07 1.37 -0.78
C ALA A 27 4.09 1.83 -2.25
N THR A 28 4.90 2.84 -2.54
CA THR A 28 5.26 3.22 -3.92
C THR A 28 6.44 2.35 -4.38
N GLY A 29 6.16 1.08 -4.64
CA GLY A 29 7.16 0.08 -5.05
C GLY A 29 7.52 0.13 -6.54
N ASN A 30 6.75 0.85 -7.36
CA ASN A 30 6.85 0.87 -8.81
C ASN A 30 6.62 -0.53 -9.44
N TRP A 31 6.57 -0.59 -10.76
CA TRP A 31 6.29 -1.83 -11.50
C TRP A 31 7.54 -2.70 -11.65
N GLN A 32 7.79 -3.51 -10.61
CA GLN A 32 8.91 -4.43 -10.50
C GLN A 32 8.63 -5.47 -9.41
N THR A 33 9.45 -6.52 -9.34
CA THR A 33 9.26 -7.60 -8.35
C THR A 33 9.75 -7.24 -6.96
N HIS A 34 10.74 -6.35 -6.85
CA HIS A 34 11.36 -5.93 -5.58
C HIS A 34 11.70 -4.45 -5.63
N ALA A 35 11.57 -3.77 -4.50
CA ALA A 35 11.98 -2.39 -4.33
C ALA A 35 12.54 -2.19 -2.92
N VAL A 36 13.56 -1.35 -2.81
CA VAL A 36 13.96 -0.76 -1.53
C VAL A 36 13.23 0.57 -1.42
N VAL A 37 12.52 0.77 -0.32
CA VAL A 37 11.75 2.00 -0.06
C VAL A 37 12.11 2.51 1.33
N GLU A 38 12.02 3.83 1.51
CA GLU A 38 12.19 4.45 2.82
C GLU A 38 11.03 4.04 3.74
N GLY A 39 11.33 3.60 4.96
CA GLY A 39 10.34 3.06 5.89
C GLY A 39 9.21 4.06 6.18
N ASP A 40 9.56 5.34 6.37
CA ASP A 40 8.61 6.42 6.62
C ASP A 40 7.74 6.79 5.41
N SER A 41 8.09 6.34 4.20
CA SER A 41 7.28 6.54 3.00
C SER A 41 6.15 5.51 2.85
N ILE A 42 6.16 4.45 3.67
CA ILE A 42 5.14 3.41 3.63
C ILE A 42 3.83 3.98 4.16
N THR A 43 2.79 3.99 3.31
CA THR A 43 1.54 4.68 3.61
C THR A 43 0.70 3.93 4.63
N ARG A 44 0.78 2.59 4.64
CA ARG A 44 -0.07 1.73 5.45
C ARG A 44 0.48 0.32 5.58
N THR A 45 0.50 -0.20 6.81
CA THR A 45 0.60 -1.64 7.08
C THR A 45 -0.79 -2.26 7.07
N LEU A 46 -0.96 -3.38 6.36
CA LEU A 46 -2.24 -4.06 6.22
C LEU A 46 -2.40 -5.09 7.33
N ALA A 47 -3.55 -5.03 8.02
CA ALA A 47 -4.00 -6.10 8.89
C ALA A 47 -4.52 -7.28 8.04
N ASP A 48 -4.48 -8.48 8.62
CA ASP A 48 -5.14 -9.63 8.00
C ASP A 48 -6.65 -9.51 8.19
N THR A 49 -7.34 -9.16 7.11
CA THR A 49 -8.79 -8.94 7.09
C THR A 49 -9.55 -10.09 6.41
N GLY A 50 -8.84 -11.09 5.87
CA GLY A 50 -9.42 -12.12 5.00
C GLY A 50 -9.87 -11.62 3.61
N LEU A 51 -9.71 -10.33 3.30
CA LEU A 51 -10.06 -9.75 2.02
C LEU A 51 -8.94 -9.95 0.97
N PRO A 52 -9.26 -10.00 -0.34
CA PRO A 52 -8.24 -10.01 -1.38
C PRO A 52 -7.32 -8.80 -1.27
N ALA A 53 -6.01 -9.01 -1.38
CA ALA A 53 -5.01 -7.94 -1.23
C ALA A 53 -5.22 -6.77 -2.20
N SER A 54 -5.73 -7.04 -3.41
CA SER A 54 -6.04 -6.02 -4.42
C SER A 54 -7.05 -4.97 -3.93
N THR A 55 -7.91 -5.30 -2.97
CA THR A 55 -8.86 -4.34 -2.38
C THR A 55 -8.14 -3.14 -1.76
N ALA A 56 -6.93 -3.33 -1.22
CA ALA A 56 -6.12 -2.27 -0.62
C ALA A 56 -5.65 -1.19 -1.62
N LEU A 57 -5.67 -1.49 -2.92
CA LEU A 57 -5.38 -0.52 -4.00
C LEU A 57 -6.65 -0.01 -4.70
N GLY A 58 -7.78 -0.68 -4.53
CA GLY A 58 -9.08 -0.33 -5.11
C GLY A 58 -10.02 0.29 -4.08
N VAL A 59 -11.08 -0.45 -3.73
CA VAL A 59 -12.17 0.02 -2.84
C VAL A 59 -11.72 0.35 -1.41
N HIS A 60 -10.67 -0.30 -0.90
CA HIS A 60 -10.02 0.05 0.38
C HIS A 60 -8.72 0.85 0.18
N GLY A 61 -8.50 1.39 -1.02
CA GLY A 61 -7.36 2.22 -1.39
C GLY A 61 -7.76 3.66 -1.73
N MET A 62 -6.87 4.35 -2.46
CA MET A 62 -7.14 5.72 -2.92
C MET A 62 -8.38 5.85 -3.79
N PRO A 63 -8.66 4.93 -4.76
CA PRO A 63 -9.87 5.03 -5.56
C PRO A 63 -11.15 4.97 -4.72
N GLY A 64 -11.22 4.07 -3.74
CA GLY A 64 -12.35 4.00 -2.81
C GLY A 64 -12.49 5.24 -1.94
N PHE A 65 -11.38 5.79 -1.45
CA PHE A 65 -11.39 7.05 -0.71
C PHE A 65 -11.89 8.22 -1.58
N THR A 66 -11.42 8.33 -2.82
CA THR A 66 -11.88 9.35 -3.78
C THR A 66 -13.39 9.23 -4.02
N ALA A 67 -13.92 8.01 -4.21
CA ALA A 67 -15.35 7.81 -4.39
C ALA A 67 -16.16 8.20 -3.14
N TYR A 68 -15.69 7.80 -1.94
CA TYR A 68 -16.33 8.16 -0.68
C TYR A 68 -16.36 9.68 -0.47
N ALA A 69 -15.22 10.35 -0.62
CA ALA A 69 -15.11 11.78 -0.44
C ALA A 69 -15.94 12.55 -1.48
N GLY A 70 -15.96 12.09 -2.73
CA GLY A 70 -16.80 12.68 -3.77
C GLY A 70 -18.28 12.66 -3.39
N LEU A 71 -18.78 11.50 -2.93
CA LEU A 71 -20.18 11.35 -2.55
C LEU A 71 -20.55 12.10 -1.25
N GLN A 72 -19.70 12.04 -0.21
CA GLN A 72 -20.04 12.55 1.11
C GLN A 72 -19.70 14.02 1.34
N GLU A 73 -18.62 14.52 0.72
CA GLU A 73 -18.13 15.87 0.97
C GLU A 73 -18.51 16.85 -0.15
N ILE A 74 -18.75 16.35 -1.37
CA ILE A 74 -18.98 17.20 -2.56
C ILE A 74 -20.42 17.07 -3.09
N GLY A 75 -20.91 15.84 -3.28
CA GLY A 75 -22.22 15.54 -3.89
C GLY A 75 -22.13 15.40 -5.41
#